data_AF-A0A8J6FB40-F1
#
_entry.id   AF-A0A8J6FB40-F1
#
_cell.length_a   1.000
_cell.length_b   1.000
_cell.length_c   1.000
_cell.angle_alpha   90.00
_cell.angle_beta   90.00
_cell.angle_gamma   90.00
#
_symmetry.space_group_name_H-M   'P 1'
#
loop_
_entity.id
_entity.type
_entity.pdbx_description
1 polymer ?
#
loop_
_entity_poly.entity_id
_entity_poly.type
_entity_poly.pdbx_seq_one_letter_code
_entity_poly.pdbx_strand_id
1 'polypeptide(L)'
;MSSFQNFYLVMPFIPLDLSRILKMQKLNSSTIVYLLYQILRGLQYIHSAGIVHRDLKPSNLGVSENYEVKILDFGMARQTEPEMTGYVVTRWYRAPEVILNWMHYNQTVDIWSVGCILAEMITGCVLFPGGDYFDELNKIIEVIGSPKPSLINKMESKHAQNYLKLLPVKQKKNFKELFPTMSTLETDLLEKMLDLDPEKRLSAVECLAHPYLEEYRDSDPELPAKKYDDSFESLDLAIPEWKSLSHMEIMTFEPKKPSQQAT
;
A
#
# COMPACT_ATOMS: atom_id res chain seq x y z
N MET A 1 12.56 30.24 20.89
CA MET A 1 12.53 29.21 19.81
C MET A 1 13.84 28.45 19.61
N SER A 2 14.98 28.93 20.11
CA SER A 2 16.27 28.21 20.08
C SER A 2 16.32 26.93 20.94
N SER A 3 15.32 26.68 21.79
CA SER A 3 15.30 25.57 22.76
C SER A 3 14.57 24.31 22.29
N PHE A 4 13.64 24.39 21.34
CA PHE A 4 12.96 23.18 20.82
C PHE A 4 13.95 22.46 19.90
N GLN A 5 14.43 21.29 20.25
CA GLN A 5 15.39 20.54 19.42
C GLN A 5 14.94 19.11 19.18
N ASN A 6 14.26 18.53 20.17
CA ASN A 6 13.81 17.15 20.15
C ASN A 6 12.31 17.11 20.44
N PHE A 7 11.63 16.16 19.82
CA PHE A 7 10.27 15.75 20.18
C PHE A 7 10.23 14.24 20.30
N TYR A 8 9.26 13.74 21.04
CA TYR A 8 9.07 12.32 21.29
C TYR A 8 7.62 11.97 20.98
N LEU A 9 7.42 10.91 20.20
CA LEU A 9 6.09 10.35 19.93
C LEU A 9 5.92 9.11 20.80
N VAL A 10 4.84 9.08 21.59
CA VAL A 10 4.45 7.92 22.39
C VAL A 10 3.28 7.25 21.71
N MET A 11 3.43 5.97 21.37
CA MET A 11 2.44 5.18 20.64
C MET A 11 2.23 3.83 21.34
N PRO A 12 1.11 3.14 21.10
CA PRO A 12 0.93 1.76 21.55
C PRO A 12 2.10 0.88 21.07
N PHE A 13 2.64 0.07 21.98
CA PHE A 13 3.69 -0.88 21.64
C PHE A 13 3.11 -2.03 20.83
N ILE A 14 3.72 -2.35 19.70
CA ILE A 14 3.37 -3.49 18.86
C ILE A 14 4.60 -4.41 18.80
N PRO A 15 4.50 -5.65 19.29
CA PRO A 15 5.68 -6.49 19.52
C PRO A 15 6.31 -7.02 18.23
N LEU A 16 5.50 -7.26 17.19
CA LEU A 16 5.93 -7.85 15.93
C LEU A 16 5.34 -7.08 14.74
N ASP A 17 6.07 -7.11 13.64
CA ASP A 17 5.56 -6.77 12.32
C ASP A 17 5.28 -8.06 11.52
N LEU A 18 4.46 -7.95 10.47
CA LEU A 18 4.10 -9.08 9.64
C LEU A 18 5.33 -9.74 8.98
N SER A 19 6.38 -8.97 8.64
CA SER A 19 7.61 -9.55 8.07
C SER A 19 8.29 -10.51 9.04
N ARG A 20 8.33 -10.18 10.33
CA ARG A 20 8.85 -11.08 11.37
C ARG A 20 7.98 -12.33 11.52
N ILE A 21 6.66 -12.18 11.52
CA ILE A 21 5.74 -13.33 11.64
C ILE A 21 5.94 -14.32 10.48
N LEU A 22 6.02 -13.82 9.24
CA LEU A 22 6.20 -14.65 8.04
C LEU A 22 7.53 -15.41 8.02
N LYS A 23 8.58 -14.89 8.70
CA LYS A 23 9.86 -15.59 8.89
C LYS A 23 9.81 -16.66 9.97
N MET A 24 8.94 -16.51 10.96
CA MET A 24 8.84 -17.40 12.12
C MET A 24 7.91 -18.58 11.86
N GLN A 25 6.84 -18.38 11.11
CA GLN A 25 5.82 -19.40 10.90
C GLN A 25 5.07 -19.23 9.57
N LYS A 26 4.49 -20.34 9.09
CA LYS A 26 3.47 -20.29 8.03
C LYS A 26 2.12 -19.96 8.63
N LEU A 27 1.37 -19.10 7.96
CA LEU A 27 0.02 -18.73 8.36
C LEU A 27 -1.00 -19.74 7.80
N ASN A 28 -2.05 -20.01 8.55
CA ASN A 28 -3.19 -20.79 8.04
C ASN A 28 -4.19 -19.88 7.31
N SER A 29 -5.08 -20.46 6.51
CA SER A 29 -6.03 -19.71 5.69
C SER A 29 -6.90 -18.74 6.50
N SER A 30 -7.46 -19.15 7.64
CA SER A 30 -8.29 -18.27 8.47
C SER A 30 -7.52 -17.06 9.00
N THR A 31 -6.26 -17.25 9.42
CA THR A 31 -5.40 -16.13 9.83
C THR A 31 -5.08 -15.20 8.66
N ILE A 32 -4.82 -15.73 7.46
CA ILE A 32 -4.55 -14.91 6.26
C ILE A 32 -5.76 -14.04 5.92
N VAL A 33 -6.97 -14.63 5.88
CA VAL A 33 -8.21 -13.90 5.58
C VAL A 33 -8.44 -12.79 6.61
N TYR A 34 -8.26 -13.10 7.90
CA TYR A 34 -8.46 -12.14 8.98
C TYR A 34 -7.45 -10.98 8.95
N LEU A 35 -6.18 -11.25 8.67
CA LEU A 35 -5.16 -10.21 8.50
C LEU A 35 -5.46 -9.34 7.28
N LEU A 36 -5.78 -9.96 6.14
CA LEU A 36 -6.13 -9.26 4.90
C LEU A 36 -7.33 -8.32 5.11
N TYR A 37 -8.38 -8.82 5.77
CA TYR A 37 -9.57 -8.03 6.10
C TYR A 37 -9.21 -6.78 6.90
N GLN A 38 -8.43 -6.91 7.98
CA GLN A 38 -8.03 -5.78 8.81
C GLN A 38 -7.14 -4.77 8.06
N ILE A 39 -6.23 -5.25 7.21
CA ILE A 39 -5.40 -4.38 6.36
C ILE A 39 -6.28 -3.55 5.43
N LEU A 40 -7.22 -4.19 4.72
CA LEU A 40 -8.13 -3.51 3.80
C LEU A 40 -9.09 -2.55 4.51
N ARG A 41 -9.56 -2.92 5.71
CA ARG A 41 -10.40 -2.06 6.57
C ARG A 41 -9.65 -0.79 6.99
N GLY A 42 -8.42 -0.94 7.49
CA GLY A 42 -7.55 0.21 7.78
C GLY A 42 -7.28 1.06 6.53
N LEU A 43 -7.08 0.41 5.39
CA LEU A 43 -6.81 1.09 4.13
C LEU A 43 -8.02 1.86 3.61
N GLN A 44 -9.24 1.32 3.74
CA GLN A 44 -10.49 2.02 3.43
C GLN A 44 -10.59 3.33 4.22
N TYR A 45 -10.28 3.31 5.51
CA TYR A 45 -10.26 4.51 6.33
C TYR A 45 -9.23 5.54 5.83
N ILE A 46 -7.98 5.12 5.59
CA ILE A 46 -6.90 5.98 5.09
C ILE A 46 -7.28 6.61 3.74
N HIS A 47 -7.80 5.80 2.81
CA HIS A 47 -8.24 6.23 1.49
C HIS A 47 -9.43 7.20 1.56
N SER A 48 -10.36 7.00 2.49
CA SER A 48 -11.49 7.93 2.70
C SER A 48 -11.03 9.32 3.19
N ALA A 49 -9.87 9.39 3.86
CA ALA A 49 -9.25 10.66 4.26
C ALA A 49 -8.56 11.40 3.10
N GLY A 50 -8.48 10.79 1.90
CA GLY A 50 -7.72 11.31 0.77
C GLY A 50 -6.23 10.94 0.79
N ILE A 51 -5.79 10.13 1.75
CA ILE A 51 -4.38 9.76 1.93
C ILE A 51 -4.06 8.49 1.14
N VAL A 52 -2.88 8.45 0.52
CA VAL A 52 -2.26 7.26 -0.07
C VAL A 52 -1.04 6.87 0.77
N HIS A 53 -0.92 5.61 1.17
CA HIS A 53 0.17 5.16 2.04
C HIS A 53 1.51 5.06 1.29
N ARG A 54 1.50 4.52 0.08
CA ARG A 54 2.62 4.39 -0.89
C ARG A 54 3.79 3.48 -0.49
N ASP A 55 3.91 3.12 0.79
CA ASP A 55 4.96 2.20 1.27
C ASP A 55 4.38 1.02 2.09
N LEU A 56 3.25 0.46 1.65
CA LEU A 56 2.72 -0.75 2.27
C LEU A 56 3.63 -1.94 1.97
N LYS A 57 4.08 -2.59 3.04
CA LYS A 57 4.92 -3.79 3.04
C LYS A 57 4.78 -4.51 4.39
N PRO A 58 5.15 -5.79 4.52
CA PRO A 58 4.97 -6.54 5.75
C PRO A 58 5.65 -5.91 6.98
N SER A 59 6.77 -5.20 6.83
CA SER A 59 7.43 -4.51 7.96
C SER A 59 6.68 -3.26 8.44
N ASN A 60 5.77 -2.71 7.63
CA ASN A 60 4.93 -1.55 7.96
C ASN A 60 3.52 -1.97 8.42
N LEU A 61 3.33 -3.27 8.68
CA LEU A 61 2.12 -3.83 9.26
C LEU A 61 2.45 -4.40 10.63
N GLY A 62 2.14 -3.63 11.66
CA GLY A 62 2.27 -4.07 13.05
C GLY A 62 1.18 -5.08 13.38
N VAL A 63 1.55 -6.17 14.04
CA VAL A 63 0.63 -7.25 14.42
C VAL A 63 0.76 -7.54 15.92
N SER A 64 -0.37 -7.50 16.63
CA SER A 64 -0.43 -7.84 18.06
C SER A 64 -0.39 -9.35 18.30
N GLU A 65 -0.25 -9.76 19.56
CA GLU A 65 -0.32 -11.18 19.96
C GLU A 65 -1.65 -11.85 19.58
N ASN A 66 -2.73 -11.05 19.46
CA ASN A 66 -4.07 -11.50 19.07
C ASN A 66 -4.34 -11.35 17.56
N TYR A 67 -3.30 -11.17 16.74
CA TYR A 67 -3.41 -10.91 15.29
C TYR A 67 -4.20 -9.64 14.92
N GLU A 68 -4.23 -8.64 15.81
CA GLU A 68 -4.78 -7.34 15.45
C GLU A 68 -3.75 -6.55 14.63
N VAL A 69 -4.19 -5.99 13.51
CA VAL A 69 -3.30 -5.25 12.59
C VAL A 69 -3.37 -3.75 12.84
N LYS A 70 -2.22 -3.09 12.81
CA LYS A 70 -2.10 -1.63 12.70
C LYS A 70 -1.16 -1.28 11.54
N ILE A 71 -1.63 -0.41 10.65
CA ILE A 71 -0.81 0.14 9.56
C ILE A 71 0.14 1.19 10.17
N LEU A 72 1.42 1.08 9.84
CA LEU A 72 2.51 1.89 10.39
C LEU A 72 3.23 2.67 9.29
N ASP A 73 4.02 3.65 9.71
CA ASP A 73 4.92 4.42 8.85
C ASP A 73 4.23 5.24 7.74
N PHE A 74 3.56 6.30 8.16
CA PHE A 74 2.98 7.31 7.29
C PHE A 74 4.01 8.36 6.82
N GLY A 75 5.32 8.13 7.02
CA GLY A 75 6.37 9.09 6.63
C GLY A 75 6.44 9.31 5.11
N MET A 76 5.95 8.33 4.34
CA MET A 76 5.80 8.41 2.88
C MET A 76 4.36 8.67 2.43
N ALA A 77 3.41 8.86 3.35
CA ALA A 77 2.03 9.11 2.98
C ALA A 77 1.83 10.53 2.43
N ARG A 78 1.00 10.66 1.40
CA ARG A 78 0.65 11.93 0.72
C ARG A 78 -0.76 11.84 0.16
N GLN A 79 -1.39 12.99 -0.14
CA GLN A 79 -2.49 12.99 -1.10
C GLN A 79 -1.95 12.77 -2.53
N THR A 80 -2.84 12.51 -3.46
CA THR A 80 -2.53 12.17 -4.85
C THR A 80 -1.81 13.32 -5.56
N GLU A 81 -0.50 13.20 -5.84
CA GLU A 81 0.30 14.21 -6.56
C GLU A 81 1.29 13.63 -7.61
N PRO A 82 1.74 14.47 -8.58
CA PRO A 82 2.29 14.02 -9.88
C PRO A 82 3.72 13.48 -9.93
N GLU A 83 4.60 13.86 -9.02
CA GLU A 83 6.05 13.67 -9.25
C GLU A 83 6.78 13.25 -7.99
N MET A 84 7.52 12.14 -8.07
CA MET A 84 8.56 11.81 -7.10
C MET A 84 9.76 11.13 -7.76
N THR A 85 10.94 11.58 -7.36
CA THR A 85 12.26 11.04 -7.73
C THR A 85 12.54 9.69 -7.06
N GLY A 86 13.26 8.83 -7.77
CA GLY A 86 13.49 7.43 -7.39
C GLY A 86 14.21 7.23 -6.04
N TYR A 87 13.45 6.90 -5.00
CA TYR A 87 14.00 6.51 -3.69
C TYR A 87 14.50 5.05 -3.67
N VAL A 88 15.70 4.87 -3.10
CA VAL A 88 16.40 3.59 -2.86
C VAL A 88 15.89 2.95 -1.56
N VAL A 89 14.74 2.29 -1.63
CA VAL A 89 14.18 1.42 -0.58
C VAL A 89 13.68 0.13 -1.26
N THR A 90 13.37 -0.92 -0.49
CA THR A 90 12.74 -2.16 -0.98
C THR A 90 11.55 -1.87 -1.90
N ARG A 91 11.58 -2.38 -3.14
CA ARG A 91 10.60 -2.07 -4.20
C ARG A 91 9.55 -3.16 -4.43
N TRP A 92 9.70 -4.32 -3.80
CA TRP A 92 8.95 -5.56 -4.06
C TRP A 92 7.42 -5.47 -3.95
N TYR A 93 6.92 -4.40 -3.34
CA TYR A 93 5.48 -4.15 -3.12
C TYR A 93 4.99 -2.91 -3.88
N ARG A 94 5.85 -2.23 -4.64
CA ARG A 94 5.48 -1.03 -5.39
C ARG A 94 4.70 -1.40 -6.64
N ALA A 95 3.64 -0.65 -6.92
CA ALA A 95 2.88 -0.79 -8.14
C ALA A 95 3.74 -0.43 -9.38
N PRO A 96 3.50 -1.06 -10.56
CA PRO A 96 4.31 -0.83 -11.76
C PRO A 96 4.30 0.64 -12.21
N GLU A 97 3.20 1.37 -11.97
CA GLU A 97 3.11 2.80 -12.25
C GLU A 97 3.98 3.68 -11.38
N VAL A 98 4.24 3.24 -10.13
CA VAL A 98 5.15 3.92 -9.21
C VAL A 98 6.59 3.63 -9.60
N ILE A 99 6.89 2.41 -10.06
CA ILE A 99 8.23 2.00 -10.51
C ILE A 99 8.67 2.80 -11.74
N LEU A 100 7.75 3.04 -12.68
CA LEU A 100 8.05 3.69 -13.96
C LEU A 100 7.70 5.18 -14.01
N ASN A 101 7.08 5.72 -12.96
CA ASN A 101 6.54 7.08 -12.89
C ASN A 101 5.76 7.45 -14.17
N TRP A 102 4.92 6.52 -14.65
CA TRP A 102 4.43 6.57 -16.04
C TRP A 102 3.04 7.20 -16.21
N MET A 103 2.35 7.53 -15.10
CA MET A 103 1.07 8.23 -15.03
C MET A 103 0.86 8.74 -13.61
N HIS A 104 -0.02 9.73 -13.44
CA HIS A 104 -0.57 10.08 -12.13
C HIS A 104 -1.16 8.83 -11.47
N TYR A 105 -0.66 8.49 -10.28
CA TYR A 105 -1.13 7.35 -9.52
C TYR A 105 -2.08 7.80 -8.40
N ASN A 106 -3.00 6.91 -8.04
CA ASN A 106 -4.00 7.16 -7.01
C ASN A 106 -3.90 6.11 -5.90
N GLN A 107 -4.95 6.00 -5.09
CA GLN A 107 -5.06 5.06 -3.97
C GLN A 107 -4.86 3.57 -4.36
N THR A 108 -5.05 3.19 -5.63
CA THR A 108 -4.92 1.79 -6.09
C THR A 108 -3.48 1.27 -6.11
N VAL A 109 -2.47 2.12 -5.88
CA VAL A 109 -1.08 1.66 -5.66
C VAL A 109 -0.97 0.86 -4.38
N ASP A 110 -1.70 1.24 -3.34
CA ASP A 110 -1.71 0.53 -2.07
C ASP A 110 -2.39 -0.84 -2.22
N ILE A 111 -3.39 -0.95 -3.09
CA ILE A 111 -4.07 -2.22 -3.38
C ILE A 111 -3.12 -3.21 -4.07
N TRP A 112 -2.27 -2.73 -4.98
CA TRP A 112 -1.21 -3.56 -5.54
C TRP A 112 -0.28 -4.10 -4.44
N SER A 113 0.16 -3.22 -3.54
CA SER A 113 1.01 -3.61 -2.41
C SER A 113 0.33 -4.67 -1.53
N VAL A 114 -0.97 -4.50 -1.22
CA VAL A 114 -1.76 -5.49 -0.49
C VAL A 114 -1.87 -6.82 -1.25
N GLY A 115 -2.01 -6.79 -2.57
CA GLY A 115 -1.97 -8.00 -3.41
C GLY A 115 -0.63 -8.74 -3.30
N CYS A 116 0.50 -8.03 -3.34
CA CYS A 116 1.83 -8.62 -3.10
C CYS A 116 1.94 -9.22 -1.70
N ILE A 117 1.44 -8.52 -0.67
CA ILE A 117 1.44 -8.99 0.73
C ILE A 117 0.58 -10.24 0.88
N LEU A 118 -0.59 -10.30 0.25
CA LEU A 118 -1.47 -11.48 0.26
C LEU A 118 -0.78 -12.71 -0.34
N ALA A 119 -0.14 -12.55 -1.51
CA ALA A 119 0.61 -13.63 -2.14
C ALA A 119 1.78 -14.11 -1.25
N GLU A 120 2.46 -13.19 -0.56
CA GLU A 120 3.53 -13.55 0.38
C GLU A 120 3.00 -14.23 1.64
N MET A 121 1.86 -13.80 2.19
CA MET A 121 1.22 -14.48 3.32
C MET A 121 0.85 -15.93 2.98
N ILE A 122 0.44 -16.18 1.73
CA ILE A 122 0.03 -17.50 1.25
C ILE A 122 1.24 -18.41 0.99
N THR A 123 2.30 -17.87 0.37
CA THR A 123 3.44 -18.67 -0.09
C THR A 123 4.61 -18.70 0.89
N GLY A 124 4.70 -17.72 1.78
CA GLY A 124 5.88 -17.44 2.60
C GLY A 124 7.04 -16.80 1.82
N CYS A 125 6.83 -16.42 0.55
CA CYS A 125 7.85 -15.89 -0.34
C CYS A 125 7.41 -14.56 -0.95
N VAL A 126 8.36 -13.62 -1.04
CA VAL A 126 8.15 -12.35 -1.75
C VAL A 126 7.76 -12.64 -3.21
N LEU A 127 6.67 -12.02 -3.67
CA LEU A 127 6.11 -12.28 -5.00
C LEU A 127 7.01 -11.75 -6.13
N PHE A 128 7.52 -10.52 -6.00
CA PHE A 128 8.39 -9.87 -6.98
C PHE A 128 9.70 -9.42 -6.33
N PRO A 129 10.69 -10.30 -6.16
CA PRO A 129 11.96 -9.94 -5.51
C PRO A 129 12.96 -9.35 -6.52
N GLY A 130 12.68 -8.15 -7.06
CA GLY A 130 13.57 -7.44 -7.99
C GLY A 130 14.81 -6.85 -7.33
N GLY A 131 15.95 -6.92 -8.02
CA GLY A 131 17.21 -6.31 -7.60
C GLY A 131 17.29 -4.79 -7.88
N ASP A 132 16.62 -4.35 -8.95
CA ASP A 132 16.54 -2.94 -9.36
C ASP A 132 15.19 -2.63 -10.05
N TYR A 133 14.99 -1.41 -10.53
CA TYR A 133 13.72 -0.99 -11.16
C TYR A 133 13.36 -1.83 -12.40
N PHE A 134 14.34 -2.22 -13.22
CA PHE A 134 14.09 -2.97 -14.44
C PHE A 134 13.86 -4.45 -14.12
N ASP A 135 14.63 -5.02 -13.21
CA ASP A 135 14.44 -6.41 -12.76
C ASP A 135 13.09 -6.60 -12.06
N GLU A 136 12.69 -5.65 -11.20
CA GLU A 136 11.37 -5.64 -10.55
C GLU A 136 10.24 -5.69 -11.59
N LEU A 137 10.29 -4.81 -12.58
CA LEU A 137 9.31 -4.75 -13.65
C LEU A 137 9.30 -6.02 -14.51
N ASN A 138 10.47 -6.59 -14.82
CA ASN A 138 10.56 -7.85 -15.55
C ASN A 138 9.89 -8.99 -14.78
N LYS A 139 10.12 -9.09 -13.46
CA LYS A 139 9.47 -10.09 -12.60
C LYS A 139 7.95 -9.92 -12.57
N ILE A 140 7.46 -8.68 -12.52
CA ILE A 140 6.03 -8.38 -12.63
C ILE A 140 5.49 -8.90 -13.97
N ILE A 141 6.11 -8.52 -15.09
CA ILE A 141 5.67 -8.92 -16.44
C ILE A 141 5.75 -10.44 -16.65
N GLU A 142 6.72 -11.12 -16.04
CA GLU A 142 6.84 -12.57 -16.09
C GLU A 142 5.66 -13.31 -15.45
N VAL A 143 4.97 -12.70 -14.50
CA VAL A 143 3.83 -13.29 -13.79
C VAL A 143 2.51 -12.75 -14.31
N ILE A 144 2.38 -11.43 -14.38
CA ILE A 144 1.14 -10.72 -14.74
C ILE A 144 0.95 -10.64 -16.26
N GLY A 145 2.01 -10.84 -17.05
CA GLY A 145 2.01 -10.68 -18.50
C GLY A 145 2.33 -9.25 -18.94
N SER A 146 2.52 -9.06 -20.24
CA SER A 146 2.83 -7.74 -20.79
C SER A 146 1.59 -6.84 -20.80
N PRO A 147 1.75 -5.52 -20.55
CA PRO A 147 0.64 -4.58 -20.63
C PRO A 147 0.07 -4.55 -22.05
N LYS A 148 -1.26 -4.48 -22.15
CA LYS A 148 -1.94 -4.36 -23.45
C LYS A 148 -1.52 -3.06 -24.14
N PRO A 149 -1.49 -3.01 -25.49
CA PRO A 149 -1.16 -1.78 -26.21
C PRO A 149 -2.02 -0.57 -25.81
N SER A 150 -3.29 -0.79 -25.47
CA SER A 150 -4.19 0.25 -24.96
C SER A 150 -3.69 0.88 -23.66
N LEU A 151 -3.16 0.08 -22.73
CA LEU A 151 -2.60 0.56 -21.48
C LEU A 151 -1.27 1.28 -21.73
N ILE A 152 -0.41 0.73 -22.60
CA ILE A 152 0.86 1.39 -22.98
C ILE A 152 0.59 2.78 -23.57
N ASN A 153 -0.43 2.92 -24.43
CA ASN A 153 -0.75 4.19 -25.05
C ASN A 153 -1.35 5.22 -24.09
N LYS A 154 -1.94 4.80 -22.96
CA LYS A 154 -2.44 5.70 -21.90
C LYS A 154 -1.32 6.30 -21.04
N MET A 155 -0.14 5.69 -21.01
CA MET A 155 0.98 6.16 -20.18
C MET A 155 1.47 7.54 -20.66
N GLU A 156 1.73 8.45 -19.73
CA GLU A 156 2.25 9.78 -20.01
C GLU A 156 3.77 9.72 -20.33
N SER A 157 4.50 8.84 -19.65
CA SER A 157 5.95 8.69 -19.83
C SER A 157 6.31 7.99 -21.14
N LYS A 158 6.85 8.76 -22.11
CA LYS A 158 7.38 8.22 -23.38
C LYS A 158 8.53 7.24 -23.17
N HIS A 159 9.36 7.46 -22.15
CA HIS A 159 10.44 6.55 -21.81
C HIS A 159 9.92 5.17 -21.42
N ALA A 160 8.92 5.13 -20.53
CA ALA A 160 8.28 3.88 -20.11
C ALA A 160 7.59 3.18 -21.28
N GLN A 161 6.85 3.91 -22.12
CA GLN A 161 6.23 3.35 -23.32
C GLN A 161 7.25 2.66 -24.24
N ASN A 162 8.37 3.33 -24.52
CA ASN A 162 9.40 2.79 -25.41
C ASN A 162 10.06 1.55 -24.79
N TYR A 163 10.36 1.59 -23.49
CA TYR A 163 10.92 0.44 -22.78
C TYR A 163 10.01 -0.80 -22.88
N LEU A 164 8.73 -0.67 -22.56
CA LEU A 164 7.78 -1.80 -22.59
C LEU A 164 7.56 -2.35 -24.00
N LYS A 165 7.59 -1.50 -25.02
CA LYS A 165 7.47 -1.92 -26.43
C LYS A 165 8.68 -2.74 -26.91
N LEU A 166 9.84 -2.57 -26.27
CA LEU A 166 11.05 -3.33 -26.58
C LEU A 166 11.11 -4.70 -25.87
N LEU A 167 10.33 -4.88 -24.79
CA LEU A 167 10.30 -6.15 -24.07
C LEU A 167 9.57 -7.25 -24.89
N PRO A 168 10.02 -8.51 -24.81
CA PRO A 168 9.30 -9.63 -25.39
C PRO A 168 7.90 -9.74 -24.77
N VAL A 169 6.88 -9.94 -25.62
CA VAL A 169 5.49 -10.11 -25.15
C VAL A 169 5.37 -11.40 -24.33
N LYS A 170 4.87 -11.29 -23.11
CA LYS A 170 4.59 -12.38 -22.18
C LYS A 170 3.09 -12.52 -21.95
N GLN A 171 2.62 -13.76 -21.87
CA GLN A 171 1.25 -14.05 -21.44
C GLN A 171 1.18 -14.09 -19.91
N LYS A 172 0.03 -13.69 -19.35
CA LYS A 172 -0.25 -13.83 -17.92
C LYS A 172 -0.15 -15.30 -17.54
N LYS A 173 0.58 -15.60 -16.45
CA LYS A 173 0.61 -16.95 -15.89
C LYS A 173 -0.71 -17.26 -15.19
N ASN A 174 -1.13 -18.52 -15.22
CA ASN A 174 -2.31 -18.96 -14.49
C ASN A 174 -2.03 -18.92 -12.98
N PHE A 175 -2.73 -18.06 -12.24
CA PHE A 175 -2.51 -17.92 -10.80
C PHE A 175 -2.86 -19.20 -10.04
N LYS A 176 -3.81 -20.00 -10.54
CA LYS A 176 -4.13 -21.29 -9.92
C LYS A 176 -2.98 -22.29 -10.03
N GLU A 177 -2.17 -22.20 -11.08
CA GLU A 177 -0.96 -23.03 -11.25
C GLU A 177 0.20 -22.52 -10.40
N LEU A 178 0.34 -21.19 -10.26
CA LEU A 178 1.36 -20.58 -9.40
C LEU A 178 1.06 -20.76 -7.91
N PHE A 179 -0.22 -20.78 -7.55
CA PHE A 179 -0.71 -20.88 -6.19
C PHE A 179 -1.74 -22.00 -6.05
N PRO A 180 -1.33 -23.28 -6.14
CA PRO A 180 -2.26 -24.41 -6.18
C PRO A 180 -3.17 -24.52 -4.95
N THR A 181 -2.72 -24.00 -3.81
CA THR A 181 -3.40 -24.04 -2.52
C THR A 181 -4.47 -22.97 -2.35
N MET A 182 -4.50 -21.93 -3.20
CA MET A 182 -5.54 -20.89 -3.13
C MET A 182 -6.89 -21.46 -3.57
N SER A 183 -7.96 -21.08 -2.90
CA SER A 183 -9.34 -21.26 -3.37
C SER A 183 -9.61 -20.42 -4.62
N THR A 184 -10.74 -20.69 -5.28
CA THR A 184 -11.17 -19.91 -6.45
C THR A 184 -11.44 -18.45 -6.09
N LEU A 185 -12.04 -18.18 -4.92
CA LEU A 185 -12.33 -16.82 -4.46
C LEU A 185 -11.05 -16.04 -4.08
N GLU A 186 -10.06 -16.72 -3.49
CA GLU A 186 -8.74 -16.15 -3.21
C GLU A 186 -8.03 -15.75 -4.49
N THR A 187 -8.02 -16.65 -5.46
CA THR A 187 -7.40 -16.43 -6.77
C THR A 187 -8.05 -15.24 -7.46
N ASP A 188 -9.39 -15.21 -7.50
CA ASP A 188 -10.16 -14.13 -8.13
C ASP A 188 -9.90 -12.77 -7.47
N LEU A 189 -9.85 -12.70 -6.14
CA LEU A 189 -9.51 -11.43 -5.45
C LEU A 189 -8.08 -10.98 -5.77
N LEU A 190 -7.10 -11.89 -5.68
CA LEU A 190 -5.70 -11.57 -5.93
C LEU A 190 -5.47 -11.11 -7.37
N GLU A 191 -6.12 -11.73 -8.35
CA GLU A 191 -6.06 -11.31 -9.76
C GLU A 191 -6.61 -9.90 -9.98
N LYS A 192 -7.65 -9.51 -9.25
CA LYS A 192 -8.24 -8.16 -9.32
C LYS A 192 -7.43 -7.10 -8.55
N MET A 193 -6.64 -7.51 -7.55
CA MET A 193 -5.67 -6.62 -6.88
C MET A 193 -4.42 -6.38 -7.75
N LEU A 194 -3.97 -7.40 -8.48
CA LEU A 194 -2.74 -7.39 -9.29
C LEU A 194 -3.01 -7.15 -10.79
N ASP A 195 -3.91 -6.22 -11.13
CA ASP A 195 -4.08 -5.75 -12.52
C ASP A 195 -3.03 -4.69 -12.86
N LEU A 196 -2.45 -4.71 -14.07
CA LEU A 196 -1.51 -3.66 -14.49
C LEU A 196 -2.19 -2.31 -14.70
N ASP A 197 -3.48 -2.32 -15.04
CA ASP A 197 -4.29 -1.12 -15.24
C ASP A 197 -4.86 -0.66 -13.88
N PRO A 198 -4.34 0.44 -13.27
CA PRO A 198 -4.80 0.90 -11.96
C PRO A 198 -6.29 1.24 -11.95
N GLU A 199 -6.86 1.69 -13.08
CA GLU A 199 -8.30 1.97 -13.21
C GLU A 199 -9.17 0.71 -13.14
N LYS A 200 -8.58 -0.48 -13.28
CA LYS A 200 -9.28 -1.77 -13.16
C LYS A 200 -9.03 -2.49 -11.85
N ARG A 201 -8.06 -2.03 -11.06
CA ARG A 201 -7.84 -2.58 -9.72
C ARG A 201 -9.02 -2.20 -8.84
N LEU A 202 -9.44 -3.15 -8.02
CA LEU A 202 -10.43 -2.87 -6.99
C LEU A 202 -9.90 -1.80 -6.04
N SER A 203 -10.80 -0.95 -5.54
CA SER A 203 -10.58 -0.14 -4.36
C SER A 203 -10.60 -0.99 -3.08
N ALA A 204 -10.16 -0.43 -1.95
CA ALA A 204 -10.27 -1.09 -0.65
C ALA A 204 -11.72 -1.47 -0.31
N VAL A 205 -12.67 -0.58 -0.64
CA VAL A 205 -14.12 -0.80 -0.45
C VAL A 205 -14.59 -2.01 -1.25
N GLU A 206 -14.23 -2.09 -2.52
CA GLU A 206 -14.63 -3.19 -3.39
C GLU A 206 -13.96 -4.51 -2.99
N CYS A 207 -12.72 -4.46 -2.50
CA CYS A 207 -12.05 -5.64 -1.92
C CYS A 207 -12.82 -6.17 -0.69
N LEU A 208 -13.23 -5.29 0.23
CA LEU A 208 -14.03 -5.67 1.42
C LEU A 208 -15.42 -6.22 1.05
N ALA A 209 -15.97 -5.76 -0.07
CA ALA A 209 -17.22 -6.29 -0.63
C ALA A 209 -17.05 -7.63 -1.38
N HIS A 210 -15.83 -8.12 -1.55
CA HIS A 210 -15.56 -9.38 -2.25
C HIS A 210 -16.08 -10.59 -1.47
N PRO A 211 -16.63 -11.64 -2.12
CA PRO A 211 -17.13 -12.84 -1.44
C PRO A 211 -16.08 -13.58 -0.61
N TYR A 212 -14.79 -13.46 -0.95
CA TYR A 212 -13.71 -14.04 -0.15
C TYR A 212 -13.66 -13.52 1.29
N LEU A 213 -14.09 -12.27 1.53
CA LEU A 213 -14.06 -11.63 2.84
C LEU A 213 -15.44 -11.61 3.53
N GLU A 214 -16.41 -12.35 3.00
CA GLU A 214 -17.80 -12.34 3.48
C GLU A 214 -17.90 -12.74 4.96
N GLU A 215 -17.13 -13.72 5.41
CA GLU A 215 -17.14 -14.21 6.81
C GLU A 215 -16.79 -13.12 7.83
N TYR A 216 -15.92 -12.17 7.46
CA TYR A 216 -15.42 -11.13 8.37
C TYR A 216 -16.10 -9.78 8.14
N ARG A 217 -17.02 -9.68 7.17
CA ARG A 217 -17.68 -8.42 6.85
C ARG A 217 -18.50 -7.93 8.05
N ASP A 218 -18.12 -6.77 8.56
CA ASP A 218 -18.83 -6.16 9.67
C ASP A 218 -20.24 -5.76 9.25
N SER A 219 -21.20 -5.92 10.17
CA SER A 219 -22.58 -5.48 9.95
C SER A 219 -22.74 -3.97 10.12
N ASP A 220 -21.79 -3.32 10.81
CA ASP A 220 -21.74 -1.87 11.02
C ASP A 220 -20.62 -1.26 10.17
N PRO A 221 -20.94 -0.53 9.10
CA PRO A 221 -19.92 0.08 8.25
C PRO A 221 -19.15 1.15 9.01
N GLU A 222 -17.82 1.11 8.97
CA GLU A 222 -17.02 2.19 9.53
C GLU A 222 -17.35 3.52 8.86
N LEU A 223 -17.51 4.56 9.68
CA LEU A 223 -17.67 5.91 9.19
C LEU A 223 -16.40 6.33 8.45
N PRO A 224 -16.53 6.94 7.26
CA PRO A 224 -15.36 7.46 6.54
C PRO A 224 -14.65 8.51 7.40
N ALA A 225 -13.32 8.55 7.26
CA ALA A 225 -12.51 9.58 7.86
C ALA A 225 -12.92 10.96 7.34
N LYS A 226 -12.69 12.00 8.14
CA LYS A 226 -12.66 13.36 7.61
C LYS A 226 -11.50 13.47 6.63
N LYS A 227 -11.69 14.21 5.54
CA LYS A 227 -10.59 14.55 4.64
C LYS A 227 -9.48 15.23 5.42
N TYR A 228 -8.26 14.76 5.23
CA TYR A 228 -7.06 15.36 5.81
C TYR A 228 -6.74 16.67 5.08
N ASP A 229 -6.45 17.75 5.80
CA ASP A 229 -5.94 18.98 5.17
C ASP A 229 -4.43 18.84 4.99
N ASP A 230 -3.98 18.77 3.74
CA ASP A 230 -2.58 18.69 3.37
C ASP A 230 -2.09 19.97 2.67
N SER A 231 -2.84 21.07 2.77
CA SER A 231 -2.45 22.36 2.16
C SER A 231 -1.04 22.80 2.55
N PHE A 232 -0.55 22.37 3.72
CA PHE A 232 0.80 22.61 4.17
C PHE A 232 1.89 22.01 3.26
N GLU A 233 1.63 20.92 2.53
CA GLU A 233 2.59 20.28 1.62
C GLU A 233 3.05 21.19 0.48
N SER A 234 2.18 22.13 0.08
CA SER A 234 2.49 23.12 -0.97
C SER A 234 3.30 24.33 -0.46
N LEU A 235 3.54 24.43 0.85
CA LEU A 235 4.20 25.58 1.45
C LEU A 235 5.73 25.48 1.31
N ASP A 236 6.33 26.50 0.71
CA ASP A 236 7.79 26.68 0.68
C ASP A 236 8.23 27.53 1.89
N LEU A 237 8.38 26.87 3.04
CA LEU A 237 8.74 27.51 4.31
C LEU A 237 10.21 27.25 4.69
N ALA A 238 10.83 28.22 5.34
CA ALA A 238 12.14 28.04 5.93
C ALA A 238 12.09 27.11 7.16
N ILE A 239 13.22 26.49 7.48
CA ILE A 239 13.36 25.57 8.63
C ILE A 239 12.77 26.13 9.95
N PRO A 240 12.98 27.41 10.32
CA PRO A 240 12.40 27.97 11.56
C PRO A 240 10.87 28.03 11.58
N GLU A 241 10.24 28.16 10.42
CA GLU A 241 8.78 28.24 10.27
C GLU A 241 8.17 26.84 10.41
N TRP A 242 8.72 25.84 9.71
CA TRP A 242 8.36 24.43 9.91
C TRP A 242 8.47 24.00 11.36
N LYS A 243 9.56 24.40 12.01
CA LYS A 243 9.81 24.13 13.43
C LYS A 243 8.76 24.78 14.35
N SER A 244 8.25 25.95 13.98
CA SER A 244 7.19 26.63 14.72
C SER A 244 5.85 25.90 14.58
N LEU A 245 5.52 25.45 13.37
CA LEU A 245 4.31 24.66 13.11
C LEU A 245 4.34 23.33 13.87
N SER A 246 5.44 22.57 13.78
CA SER A 246 5.57 21.31 14.54
C SER A 246 5.48 21.52 16.06
N HIS A 247 6.06 22.61 16.57
CA HIS A 247 5.96 22.93 17.99
C HIS A 247 4.52 23.31 18.39
N MET A 248 3.79 24.04 17.54
CA MET A 248 2.39 24.37 17.77
C MET A 248 1.56 23.08 17.91
N GLU A 249 1.75 22.14 17.00
CA GLU A 249 0.99 20.88 16.97
C GLU A 249 1.22 20.01 18.21
N ILE A 250 2.46 19.98 18.71
CA ILE A 250 2.78 19.29 19.96
C ILE A 250 2.10 19.97 21.16
N MET A 251 2.05 21.30 21.17
CA MET A 251 1.49 22.06 22.29
C MET A 251 -0.05 22.07 22.30
N THR A 252 -0.69 21.86 21.16
CA THR A 252 -2.14 21.78 21.03
C THR A 252 -2.68 20.37 21.26
N PHE A 253 -1.84 19.33 21.24
CA PHE A 253 -2.27 17.93 21.44
C PHE A 253 -3.01 17.70 22.77
N GLU A 254 -4.25 17.19 22.69
CA GLU A 254 -5.12 16.79 23.80
C GLU A 254 -5.20 15.26 23.87
N PRO A 255 -4.55 14.62 24.85
CA PRO A 255 -4.51 13.16 24.97
C PRO A 255 -5.89 12.49 25.14
N LYS A 256 -6.88 13.24 25.62
CA LYS A 256 -8.25 12.73 25.86
C LYS A 256 -9.14 12.80 24.61
N LYS A 257 -8.73 13.51 23.56
CA LYS A 257 -9.52 13.73 22.33
C LYS A 257 -8.62 13.75 21.08
N PRO A 258 -7.81 12.70 20.85
CA PRO A 258 -6.84 12.70 19.75
C PRO A 258 -7.48 12.84 18.36
N SER A 259 -8.75 12.42 18.20
CA SER A 259 -9.48 12.48 16.92
C SER A 259 -10.11 13.84 16.58
N GLN A 260 -10.11 14.82 17.51
CA GLN A 260 -10.72 16.13 17.28
C GLN A 260 -9.71 17.20 16.82
N GLN A 261 -8.42 16.86 16.75
CA GLN A 261 -7.33 17.82 16.54
C GLN A 261 -6.51 17.60 15.27
N ALA A 262 -6.76 16.51 14.55
CA ALA A 262 -6.27 16.36 13.18
C ALA A 262 -7.18 17.20 12.26
N THR A 263 -6.95 18.50 12.23
CA THR A 263 -7.53 19.44 11.25
C THR A 263 -6.41 20.17 10.57
#